data_AF-A0A940HKX3-F1
#
_entry.id   AF-A0A940HKX3-F1
#
_cell.length_a   1.000
_cell.length_b   1.000
_cell.length_c   1.000
_cell.angle_alpha   90.00
_cell.angle_beta   90.00
_cell.angle_gamma   90.00
#
_symmetry.space_group_name_H-M   'P 1'
#
loop_
_entity.id
_entity.type
_entity.pdbx_description
1 polymer ?
#
loop_
_entity_poly.entity_id
_entity_poly.type
_entity_poly.pdbx_seq_one_letter_code
_entity_poly.pdbx_strand_id
1 'polypeptide(L)'
;MYNFIFWFFYCYFKWKKGFESISTAAAIVGLAMVLHVLFLYTLIRFLTGFSIGTIGDALGYGQRKFILLPFVLLFQYLVYLLYYKKRGVFILEMNKGKKFSDLKNTLAAGCLIVIPLIGIIVFTKLAN
;
A
#
# COMPACT_ATOMS: atom_id res chain seq x y z
N MET A 1 9.66 -6.90 -0.50
CA MET A 1 8.54 -6.26 -1.23
C MET A 1 8.39 -4.78 -0.85
N TYR A 2 7.94 -4.46 0.37
CA TYR A 2 7.66 -3.06 0.76
C TYR A 2 8.88 -2.12 0.73
N ASN A 3 10.08 -2.60 1.07
CA ASN A 3 11.31 -1.80 0.90
C ASN A 3 11.63 -1.48 -0.57
N PHE A 4 11.27 -2.38 -1.49
CA PHE A 4 11.44 -2.16 -2.92
C PHE A 4 10.42 -1.13 -3.43
N ILE A 5 9.16 -1.23 -2.99
CA ILE A 5 8.13 -0.20 -3.26
C ILE A 5 8.59 1.16 -2.73
N PHE A 6 9.06 1.21 -1.48
CA PHE A 6 9.60 2.42 -0.87
C PHE A 6 10.72 3.04 -1.73
N TRP A 7 11.75 2.25 -2.05
CA TRP A 7 12.87 2.70 -2.87
C TRP A 7 12.43 3.19 -4.26
N PHE A 8 11.60 2.41 -4.95
CA PHE A 8 11.13 2.73 -6.29
C PHE A 8 10.38 4.06 -6.32
N PHE A 9 9.41 4.24 -5.43
CA PHE A 9 8.62 5.47 -5.38
C PHE A 9 9.41 6.67 -4.85
N TYR A 10 10.36 6.46 -3.93
CA TYR A 10 11.29 7.51 -3.52
C TYR A 10 12.10 8.02 -4.72
N CYS A 11 12.73 7.12 -5.48
CA CYS A 11 13.50 7.49 -6.68
C CYS A 11 12.60 8.15 -7.75
N TYR A 12 11.40 7.62 -7.96
CA TYR A 12 10.42 8.19 -8.89
C TYR A 12 10.04 9.63 -8.53
N PHE A 13 9.73 9.91 -7.27
CA PHE A 13 9.37 11.26 -6.83
C PHE A 13 10.53 12.23 -6.84
N LYS A 14 11.72 11.77 -6.45
CA LYS A 14 12.95 12.54 -6.58
C LYS A 14 13.20 12.93 -8.04
N TRP A 15 13.02 12.00 -8.97
CA TRP A 15 13.18 12.26 -10.40
C TRP A 15 12.09 13.17 -10.98
N LYS A 16 10.81 12.91 -10.69
CA LYS A 16 9.68 13.61 -11.33
C LYS A 16 9.43 15.01 -10.75
N LYS A 17 9.63 15.20 -9.45
CA LYS A 17 9.25 16.46 -8.77
C LYS A 17 10.41 17.13 -8.03
N GLY A 18 11.62 16.55 -8.02
CA GLY A 18 12.75 17.08 -7.25
C GLY A 18 12.58 16.98 -5.72
N PHE A 19 11.53 16.31 -5.23
CA PHE A 19 11.25 16.20 -3.80
C PHE A 19 11.84 14.93 -3.19
N GLU A 20 12.73 15.11 -2.21
CA GLU A 20 13.31 14.03 -1.40
C GLU A 20 12.48 13.73 -0.15
N SER A 21 11.20 13.42 -0.36
CA SER A 21 10.29 13.17 0.77
C SER A 21 10.19 11.68 1.10
N ILE A 22 10.85 11.28 2.19
CA ILE A 22 10.72 9.94 2.79
C ILE A 22 9.27 9.65 3.17
N SER A 23 8.53 10.66 3.66
CA SER A 23 7.14 10.49 4.09
C SER A 23 6.21 10.14 2.92
N THR A 24 6.43 10.72 1.75
CA THR A 24 5.62 10.42 0.56
C THR A 24 5.82 8.98 0.08
N ALA A 25 7.07 8.51 0.05
CA ALA A 25 7.37 7.11 -0.28
C ALA A 25 6.80 6.13 0.76
N ALA A 26 6.89 6.48 2.05
CA ALA A 26 6.30 5.69 3.14
C ALA A 26 4.76 5.64 3.05
N ALA A 27 4.11 6.75 2.68
CA ALA A 27 2.67 6.79 2.48
C ALA A 27 2.21 5.83 1.37
N ILE A 28 2.94 5.76 0.25
CA ILE A 28 2.64 4.77 -0.81
C ILE A 28 2.83 3.34 -0.32
N VAL A 29 3.86 3.09 0.48
CA VAL A 29 4.05 1.76 1.08
C VAL A 29 2.87 1.40 1.99
N GLY A 30 2.38 2.34 2.80
CA GLY A 30 1.19 2.15 3.61
C GLY A 30 -0.05 1.82 2.77
N LEU A 31 -0.25 2.55 1.67
CA LEU A 31 -1.35 2.28 0.74
C LEU A 31 -1.21 0.89 0.11
N ALA A 32 0.00 0.50 -0.30
CA ALA A 32 0.26 -0.84 -0.81
C ALA A 32 -0.03 -1.90 0.26
N MET A 33 0.37 -1.70 1.52
CA MET A 33 0.05 -2.62 2.61
C MET A 33 -1.46 -2.82 2.78
N VAL A 34 -2.24 -1.72 2.81
CA VAL A 34 -3.70 -1.78 2.88
C VAL A 34 -4.27 -2.58 1.70
N LEU A 35 -3.80 -2.31 0.49
CA LEU A 35 -4.22 -3.01 -0.71
C LEU A 35 -3.94 -4.53 -0.63
N HIS A 36 -2.77 -4.94 -0.14
CA HIS A 36 -2.46 -6.37 0.02
C HIS A 36 -3.31 -7.03 1.12
N VAL A 37 -3.59 -6.32 2.22
CA VAL A 37 -4.48 -6.81 3.28
C VAL A 37 -5.92 -6.97 2.74
N LEU A 38 -6.42 -6.00 1.99
CA LEU A 38 -7.73 -6.09 1.33
C LEU A 38 -7.78 -7.25 0.34
N PHE A 39 -6.72 -7.44 -0.45
CA PHE A 39 -6.62 -8.58 -1.36
C PHE A 39 -6.70 -9.92 -0.63
N LEU A 40 -5.91 -10.08 0.43
CA LEU A 40 -5.97 -11.29 1.27
C LEU A 40 -7.35 -11.50 1.89
N TYR A 41 -7.98 -10.44 2.39
CA TYR A 41 -9.34 -10.51 2.91
C TYR A 41 -10.33 -10.99 1.84
N THR A 42 -10.30 -10.41 0.63
CA THR A 42 -11.18 -10.83 -0.46
C THR A 42 -10.93 -12.26 -0.91
N LEU A 43 -9.68 -12.71 -0.91
CA LEU A 43 -9.32 -14.09 -1.23
C LEU A 43 -9.86 -15.06 -0.18
N ILE A 44 -9.68 -14.76 1.11
CA ILE A 44 -10.22 -15.58 2.21
C ILE A 44 -11.74 -15.65 2.12
N ARG A 45 -12.41 -14.51 1.92
CA ARG A 45 -13.87 -14.45 1.75
C ARG A 45 -14.32 -15.31 0.56
N PHE A 46 -13.63 -15.23 -0.57
CA PHE A 46 -13.92 -16.05 -1.74
C PHE A 46 -13.79 -17.55 -1.44
N LEU A 47 -12.75 -17.97 -0.72
CA LEU A 47 -12.49 -19.39 -0.44
C LEU A 47 -13.39 -19.98 0.66
N THR A 48 -13.73 -19.19 1.67
CA THR A 48 -14.40 -19.68 2.91
C THR A 48 -15.85 -19.24 3.03
N GLY A 49 -16.29 -18.29 2.22
CA GLY A 49 -17.57 -17.58 2.41
C GLY A 49 -17.58 -16.69 3.66
N PHE A 50 -16.49 -16.64 4.45
CA PHE A 50 -16.42 -15.82 5.66
C PHE A 50 -16.43 -14.33 5.30
N SER A 51 -17.47 -13.63 5.74
CA SER A 51 -17.56 -12.18 5.64
C SER A 51 -17.43 -11.59 7.04
N ILE A 52 -16.47 -10.70 7.23
CA ILE A 52 -16.46 -9.85 8.42
C ILE A 52 -17.69 -8.97 8.29
N GLY A 53 -18.68 -9.20 9.15
CA GLY A 53 -19.92 -8.44 9.17
C GLY A 53 -19.64 -6.94 9.10
N THR A 54 -20.43 -6.24 8.28
CA THR A 54 -20.29 -4.81 8.04
C THR A 54 -20.57 -4.05 9.32
N ILE A 55 -19.52 -3.51 9.94
CA ILE A 55 -19.67 -2.58 11.06
C ILE A 55 -20.41 -1.34 10.54
N GLY A 56 -21.59 -1.08 11.09
CA GLY A 56 -22.36 0.13 10.81
C GLY A 56 -23.35 0.01 9.68
N ASP A 57 -24.00 -1.13 9.46
CA ASP A 57 -25.08 -1.23 8.46
C ASP A 57 -26.23 -0.23 8.64
N ALA A 58 -26.44 0.23 9.89
CA ALA A 58 -27.37 1.30 10.22
C ALA A 58 -26.79 2.73 10.03
N LEU A 59 -25.50 2.89 9.71
CA LEU A 59 -24.83 4.18 9.58
C LEU A 59 -24.71 4.62 8.13
N GLY A 60 -24.97 5.91 7.89
CA GLY A 60 -24.78 6.53 6.58
C GLY A 60 -23.31 6.54 6.15
N TYR A 61 -23.06 6.59 4.84
CA TYR A 61 -21.71 6.52 4.24
C TYR A 61 -20.71 7.53 4.85
N GLY A 62 -21.15 8.75 5.17
CA GLY A 62 -20.32 9.76 5.83
C GLY A 62 -19.90 9.37 7.25
N GLN A 63 -20.82 8.81 8.05
CA GLN A 63 -20.54 8.40 9.43
C GLN A 63 -19.56 7.23 9.49
N ARG A 64 -19.67 6.26 8.57
CA ARG A 64 -18.72 5.15 8.46
C ARG A 64 -17.27 5.63 8.21
N LYS A 65 -17.10 6.69 7.41
CA LYS A 65 -15.77 7.28 7.16
C LYS A 65 -15.12 7.86 8.40
N PHE A 66 -15.89 8.62 9.21
CA PHE A 66 -15.35 9.25 10.41
C PHE A 66 -14.92 8.25 11.47
N ILE A 67 -15.61 7.11 11.57
CA ILE A 67 -15.23 6.01 12.47
C ILE A 67 -13.91 5.36 12.04
N LEU A 68 -13.68 5.20 10.74
CA LEU A 68 -12.45 4.60 10.19
C LEU A 68 -11.26 5.56 10.18
N LEU A 69 -11.50 6.87 10.10
CA LEU A 69 -10.47 7.91 10.00
C LEU A 69 -9.36 7.80 11.08
N PRO A 70 -9.64 7.68 12.39
CA PRO A 70 -8.59 7.57 13.40
C PRO A 70 -7.72 6.32 13.22
N PHE A 71 -8.29 5.20 12.77
CA PHE A 71 -7.53 3.98 12.48
C PHE A 71 -6.62 4.16 11.27
N VAL A 72 -7.10 4.82 10.22
CA VAL A 72 -6.29 5.13 9.03
C VAL A 72 -5.13 6.06 9.38
N LEU A 73 -5.39 7.11 10.16
CA LEU A 73 -4.35 8.05 10.61
C LEU A 73 -3.32 7.35 11.51
N LEU A 74 -3.76 6.54 12.47
CA LEU A 74 -2.87 5.77 13.34
C LEU A 74 -2.01 4.80 12.52
N PHE A 75 -2.61 4.07 11.59
CA PHE A 75 -1.89 3.17 10.70
C PHE A 75 -0.83 3.91 9.89
N GLN A 76 -1.18 5.07 9.30
CA GLN A 76 -0.26 5.85 8.50
C GLN A 76 0.89 6.44 9.35
N TYR A 77 0.60 6.82 10.59
CA TYR A 77 1.61 7.22 11.57
C TYR A 77 2.55 6.06 11.92
N LEU A 78 2.04 4.85 12.15
CA LEU A 78 2.86 3.66 12.41
C LEU A 78 3.75 3.32 11.21
N VAL A 79 3.21 3.39 9.98
CA VAL A 79 4.01 3.20 8.76
C VAL A 79 5.10 4.27 8.67
N TYR A 80 4.79 5.52 8.96
CA TYR A 80 5.79 6.59 9.02
C TYR A 80 6.91 6.29 10.02
N LEU A 81 6.58 5.84 11.23
CA LEU A 81 7.56 5.44 12.24
C LEU A 81 8.43 4.27 11.79
N LEU A 82 7.84 3.27 11.13
CA LEU A 82 8.59 2.13 10.59
C LEU A 82 9.59 2.54 9.50
N TYR A 83 9.28 3.58 8.73
CA TYR A 83 10.14 4.12 7.67
C TYR A 83 10.87 5.40 8.11
N TYR A 84 10.96 5.66 9.41
CA TYR A 84 11.64 6.83 9.97
C TYR A 84 13.08 6.93 9.46
N LYS A 85 13.62 8.17 9.37
CA LYS A 85 14.80 8.55 8.58
C LYS A 85 15.93 7.50 8.51
N LYS A 86 16.31 6.88 9.64
CA LYS A 86 17.37 5.84 9.69
C LYS A 86 17.09 4.65 8.77
N ARG A 87 15.86 4.12 8.77
CA ARG A 87 15.48 2.95 7.95
C ARG A 87 15.28 3.33 6.49
N GLY A 88 14.74 4.53 6.23
CA GLY A 88 14.65 5.07 4.87
C GLY A 88 16.03 5.17 4.21
N VAL A 89 17.02 5.75 4.91
CA VAL A 89 18.40 5.85 4.43
C VAL A 89 19.01 4.46 4.17
N PHE A 90 18.86 3.53 5.12
CA PHE A 90 19.34 2.16 4.94
C PHE A 90 18.77 1.48 3.68
N ILE A 91 17.47 1.65 3.41
CA ILE A 91 16.83 1.07 2.21
C ILE A 91 17.39 1.70 0.92
N LEU A 92 17.64 3.01 0.92
CA LEU A 92 18.24 3.69 -0.23
C LEU A 92 19.67 3.24 -0.47
N GLU A 93 20.44 3.05 0.59
CA GLU A 93 21.82 2.58 0.53
C GLU A 93 21.92 1.13 0.06
N MET A 94 21.04 0.26 0.54
CA MET A 94 20.95 -1.14 0.10
C MET A 94 20.62 -1.29 -1.40
N ASN A 95 20.02 -0.27 -2.01
CA ASN A 95 19.67 -0.27 -3.44
C ASN A 95 20.50 0.74 -4.24
N LYS A 96 21.61 1.24 -3.66
CA LYS A 96 22.55 2.15 -4.32
C LYS A 96 23.16 1.44 -5.53
N GLY A 97 23.05 2.06 -6.71
CA GLY A 97 23.53 1.50 -7.99
C GLY A 97 22.46 0.81 -8.85
N LYS A 98 21.25 0.56 -8.32
CA LYS A 98 20.13 0.08 -9.15
C LYS A 98 19.46 1.25 -9.86
N LYS A 99 19.05 1.05 -11.11
CA LYS A 99 18.26 2.04 -11.87
C LYS A 99 16.78 1.78 -11.66
N PHE A 100 16.08 2.73 -11.04
CA PHE A 100 14.63 2.62 -10.85
C PHE A 100 13.88 2.56 -12.20
N SER A 101 14.42 3.20 -13.24
CA SER A 101 13.85 3.27 -14.59
C SER A 101 14.02 1.98 -15.41
N ASP A 102 14.74 0.98 -14.91
CA ASP A 102 14.84 -0.30 -15.62
C ASP A 102 13.46 -0.90 -15.80
N LEU A 103 13.18 -1.44 -16.99
CA LEU A 103 11.89 -2.03 -17.33
C LEU A 103 11.48 -3.12 -16.32
N LYS A 104 12.44 -3.95 -15.89
CA LYS A 104 12.23 -5.00 -14.87
C LYS A 104 11.74 -4.41 -13.55
N ASN A 105 12.32 -3.30 -13.10
CA ASN A 105 11.96 -2.67 -11.83
C ASN A 105 10.60 -1.97 -11.92
N THR A 106 10.34 -1.31 -13.04
CA THR A 106 9.05 -0.65 -13.31
C THR A 106 7.92 -1.67 -13.37
N LEU A 107 8.11 -2.76 -14.11
CA LEU A 107 7.13 -3.86 -14.17
C LEU A 107 6.94 -4.51 -12.81
N ALA A 108 8.01 -4.77 -12.06
CA ALA A 108 7.89 -5.33 -10.71
C ALA A 108 7.09 -4.41 -9.78
N ALA A 109 7.38 -3.10 -9.75
CA ALA A 109 6.64 -2.14 -8.95
C ALA A 109 5.17 -2.04 -9.37
N GLY A 110 4.92 -2.07 -10.69
CA GLY A 110 3.57 -2.12 -11.26
C GLY A 110 2.81 -3.37 -10.83
N CYS A 111 3.39 -4.55 -11.01
CA CYS A 111 2.79 -5.83 -10.62
C CYS A 111 2.42 -5.88 -9.14
N LEU A 112 3.28 -5.36 -8.27
CA LEU A 112 3.02 -5.32 -6.82
C LEU A 112 1.82 -4.44 -6.42
N ILE A 113 1.35 -3.55 -7.28
CA ILE A 113 0.16 -2.72 -7.03
C ILE A 113 -1.04 -3.22 -7.86
N VAL A 114 -0.80 -3.51 -9.14
CA VAL A 114 -1.85 -3.86 -10.10
C VAL A 114 -2.41 -5.26 -9.83
N ILE A 115 -1.58 -6.25 -9.51
CA ILE A 115 -2.04 -7.63 -9.29
C ILE A 115 -3.00 -7.72 -8.10
N PRO A 116 -2.68 -7.20 -6.90
CA PRO A 116 -3.64 -7.25 -5.81
C PRO A 116 -4.90 -6.44 -6.11
N LEU A 117 -4.81 -5.34 -6.86
CA LEU A 117 -5.97 -4.53 -7.25
C LEU A 117 -6.93 -5.29 -8.18
N ILE A 118 -6.40 -5.92 -9.24
CA ILE A 118 -7.20 -6.77 -10.14
C ILE A 118 -7.79 -7.94 -9.35
N GLY A 119 -6.98 -8.55 -8.50
CA GLY A 119 -7.40 -9.65 -7.64
C GLY A 119 -8.58 -9.29 -6.73
N ILE A 120 -8.55 -8.12 -6.09
CA ILE A 120 -9.67 -7.61 -5.29
C ILE A 120 -10.93 -7.52 -6.15
N ILE A 121 -10.86 -6.92 -7.34
CA ILE A 121 -12.02 -6.73 -8.21
C ILE A 121 -12.61 -8.09 -8.63
N VAL A 122 -11.76 -9.01 -9.08
CA VAL A 122 -12.18 -10.33 -9.57
C VAL A 122 -12.77 -11.16 -8.44
N PHE A 123 -12.08 -11.30 -7.30
CA PHE A 123 -12.58 -12.12 -6.19
C PHE A 123 -13.81 -11.52 -5.52
N THR A 124 -13.92 -10.19 -5.44
CA THR A 124 -15.15 -9.56 -4.95
C THR A 124 -16.34 -9.86 -5.86
N LYS A 125 -16.13 -9.88 -7.19
CA LYS A 125 -17.20 -10.22 -8.14
C LYS A 125 -17.60 -11.69 -8.07
N LEU A 126 -16.65 -12.59 -7.83
CA LEU A 126 -16.92 -14.04 -7.76
C LEU A 126 -17.48 -14.48 -6.39
N ALA A 127 -17.23 -13.72 -5.32
CA ALA A 127 -17.70 -14.00 -3.97
C ALA A 127 -19.04 -13.34 -3.62
N ASN A 128 -19.67 -12.65 -4.57
CA ASN A 128 -21.03 -12.09 -4.50
C ASN A 128 -21.94 -12.88 -5.44
#